data_AF-A0A2T2YMI0-F1
#
_entry.id   AF-A0A2T2YMI0-F1
#
_cell.length_a   1.000
_cell.length_b   1.000
_cell.length_c   1.000
_cell.angle_alpha   90.00
_cell.angle_beta   90.00
_cell.angle_gamma   90.00
#
_symmetry.space_group_name_H-M   'P 1'
#
loop_
_entity.id
_entity.type
_entity.pdbx_description
1 polymer ?
#
loop_
_entity_poly.entity_id
_entity_poly.type
_entity_poly.pdbx_seq_one_letter_code
_entity_poly.pdbx_strand_id
1 'polypeptide(L)'
;MINPKKVIEEIAKSCRHYFLESTFYFHHNNYFRYYITGNRISKAINNYNGVQEQIDVIKWFGDFWLYIHIRFEKPFKEYNTFITISVFQGEENDDYKVQLFRAEWDNYENEENHPQPHWHILSNQRLERSFDELIDLFDLDKEDSFGAEIKEEKLKGIDIKKIHFSMNGHWATNGSHVHRINDEATIVNWFKGLLGHIKLQLEYAIR
;
A
#
# COMPACT_ATOMS: atom_id res chain seq x y z
N MET A 1 1.44 17.88 -21.38
CA MET A 1 0.43 18.21 -20.35
C MET A 1 -0.28 16.92 -20.00
N ILE A 2 -0.22 16.49 -18.74
CA ILE A 2 -0.89 15.26 -18.27
C ILE A 2 -2.41 15.44 -18.37
N ASN A 3 -3.10 14.45 -18.93
CA ASN A 3 -4.54 14.30 -18.84
C ASN A 3 -4.89 13.29 -17.71
N PRO A 4 -5.32 13.76 -16.52
CA PRO A 4 -5.63 12.90 -15.37
C PRO A 4 -6.58 11.74 -15.71
N LYS A 5 -7.64 12.02 -16.48
CA LYS A 5 -8.65 11.01 -16.82
C LYS A 5 -8.05 9.89 -17.65
N LYS A 6 -7.25 10.24 -18.66
CA LYS A 6 -6.58 9.27 -19.52
C LYS A 6 -5.57 8.41 -18.75
N VAL A 7 -4.81 9.01 -17.83
CA VAL A 7 -3.88 8.27 -16.94
C VAL A 7 -4.64 7.25 -16.11
N ILE A 8 -5.76 7.64 -15.48
CA ILE A 8 -6.57 6.76 -14.64
C ILE A 8 -7.21 5.62 -15.45
N GLU A 9 -7.72 5.91 -16.65
CA GLU A 9 -8.28 4.90 -17.55
C GLU A 9 -7.21 3.86 -17.97
N GLU A 10 -6.00 4.32 -18.32
CA GLU A 10 -4.91 3.43 -18.70
C GLU A 10 -4.36 2.64 -17.50
N ILE A 11 -4.25 3.22 -16.29
CA ILE A 11 -3.91 2.48 -15.07
C ILE A 11 -4.93 1.36 -14.81
N ALA A 12 -6.23 1.68 -14.87
CA ALA A 12 -7.29 0.71 -14.61
C ALA A 12 -7.27 -0.44 -15.62
N LYS A 13 -6.99 -0.13 -16.90
CA LYS A 13 -6.83 -1.11 -17.97
C LYS A 13 -5.59 -1.96 -17.77
N SER A 14 -4.43 -1.35 -17.51
CA SER A 14 -3.14 -2.02 -17.45
C SER A 14 -2.92 -2.85 -16.20
N CYS A 15 -3.68 -2.59 -15.14
CA CYS A 15 -3.58 -3.28 -13.85
C CYS A 15 -4.70 -4.29 -13.61
N ARG A 16 -5.66 -4.42 -14.53
CA ARG A 16 -6.84 -5.29 -14.38
C ARG A 16 -6.49 -6.73 -14.01
N HIS A 17 -5.45 -7.29 -14.63
CA HIS A 17 -5.03 -8.67 -14.39
C HIS A 17 -4.45 -8.91 -12.99
N TYR A 18 -4.13 -7.87 -12.23
CA TYR A 18 -3.68 -8.03 -10.83
C TYR A 18 -4.83 -8.28 -9.85
N PHE A 19 -6.08 -8.01 -10.25
CA PHE A 19 -7.28 -8.17 -9.43
C PHE A 19 -8.09 -9.36 -9.93
N LEU A 20 -7.77 -10.55 -9.41
CA LEU A 20 -8.46 -11.79 -9.78
C LEU A 20 -9.72 -12.04 -8.94
N GLU A 21 -9.76 -11.47 -7.74
CA GLU A 21 -10.82 -11.73 -6.76
C GLU A 21 -11.86 -10.61 -6.68
N SER A 22 -11.65 -9.50 -7.37
CA SER A 22 -12.55 -8.35 -7.38
C SER A 22 -12.53 -7.64 -8.74
N THR A 23 -13.63 -6.97 -9.06
CA THR A 23 -13.66 -5.96 -10.11
C THR A 23 -13.37 -4.61 -9.48
N PHE A 24 -12.47 -3.83 -10.06
CA PHE A 24 -12.17 -2.48 -9.57
C PHE A 24 -12.36 -1.40 -10.64
N TYR A 25 -12.59 -0.19 -10.17
CA TYR A 25 -12.53 1.04 -10.93
C TYR A 25 -12.14 2.19 -10.00
N PHE A 26 -11.80 3.35 -10.57
CA PHE A 26 -11.51 4.55 -9.79
C PHE A 26 -12.76 5.42 -9.68
N HIS A 27 -13.23 5.63 -8.46
CA HIS A 27 -14.22 6.66 -8.16
C HIS A 27 -13.54 8.03 -8.15
N HIS A 28 -14.12 8.98 -8.88
CA HIS A 28 -13.64 10.35 -8.96
C HIS A 28 -14.45 11.24 -8.02
N ASN A 29 -13.77 12.04 -7.18
CA ASN A 29 -14.41 13.14 -6.47
C ASN A 29 -14.17 14.47 -7.20
N ASN A 30 -14.80 15.55 -6.74
CA ASN A 30 -14.42 16.88 -7.21
C ASN A 30 -12.92 17.11 -6.97
N TYR A 31 -12.22 17.83 -7.87
CA TYR A 31 -10.79 18.18 -7.78
C TYR A 31 -9.76 17.13 -8.23
N PHE A 32 -10.06 16.30 -9.25
CA PHE A 32 -9.09 15.35 -9.85
C PHE A 32 -8.45 14.41 -8.82
N ARG A 33 -9.22 13.95 -7.82
CA ARG A 33 -8.79 12.88 -6.92
C ARG A 33 -9.59 11.63 -7.22
N TYR A 34 -8.88 10.52 -7.18
CA TYR A 34 -9.34 9.22 -7.63
C TYR A 34 -9.04 8.19 -6.55
N TYR A 35 -10.05 7.45 -6.15
CA TYR A 35 -9.96 6.41 -5.13
C TYR A 35 -10.35 5.08 -5.75
N ILE A 36 -9.60 4.02 -5.47
CA ILE A 36 -10.02 2.68 -5.89
C ILE A 36 -11.30 2.26 -5.17
N THR A 37 -12.20 1.64 -5.89
CA THR A 37 -13.41 1.00 -5.36
C THR A 37 -13.81 -0.16 -6.26
N GLY A 38 -14.82 -0.95 -5.87
CA GLY A 38 -15.20 -2.14 -6.60
C GLY A 38 -16.37 -2.91 -5.99
N ASN A 39 -16.51 -4.17 -6.39
CA ASN A 39 -17.60 -5.05 -5.98
C ASN A 39 -17.37 -5.76 -4.64
N ARG A 40 -16.12 -5.78 -4.13
CA ARG A 40 -15.75 -6.42 -2.87
C ARG A 40 -14.96 -5.45 -2.02
N ILE A 41 -15.66 -4.77 -1.12
CA ILE A 41 -15.11 -3.72 -0.27
C ILE A 41 -15.23 -4.10 1.20
N SER A 42 -14.29 -3.62 2.01
CA SER A 42 -14.30 -3.74 3.47
C SER A 42 -13.83 -2.43 4.10
N LYS A 43 -14.01 -2.28 5.41
CA LYS A 43 -13.42 -1.20 6.20
C LYS A 43 -12.00 -1.53 6.63
N ALA A 44 -11.17 -0.51 6.75
CA ALA A 44 -9.82 -0.59 7.31
C ALA A 44 -9.46 0.70 8.06
N ILE A 45 -8.48 0.62 8.96
CA ILE A 45 -7.93 1.79 9.65
C ILE A 45 -6.63 2.21 8.96
N ASN A 46 -6.66 3.37 8.29
CA ASN A 46 -5.51 3.98 7.67
C ASN A 46 -4.79 4.89 8.69
N ASN A 47 -3.54 4.59 8.98
CA ASN A 47 -2.66 5.37 9.84
C ASN A 47 -1.83 6.33 8.98
N TYR A 48 -2.24 7.60 8.91
CA TYR A 48 -1.55 8.64 8.14
C TYR A 48 -1.08 9.75 9.06
N ASN A 49 0.24 9.95 9.17
CA ASN A 49 0.87 10.99 10.00
C ASN A 49 0.36 11.02 11.46
N GLY A 50 0.15 9.84 12.05
CA GLY A 50 -0.33 9.71 13.43
C GLY A 50 -1.85 9.88 13.60
N VAL A 51 -2.58 10.14 12.51
CA VAL A 51 -4.05 10.19 12.50
C VAL A 51 -4.60 8.86 11.99
N GLN A 52 -5.60 8.34 12.69
CA GLN A 52 -6.34 7.15 12.28
C GLN A 52 -7.62 7.57 11.57
N GLU A 53 -7.80 7.09 10.35
CA GLU A 53 -8.98 7.32 9.55
C GLU A 53 -9.57 5.99 9.09
N GLN A 54 -10.87 5.83 9.21
CA GLN A 54 -11.58 4.70 8.63
C GLN A 54 -11.80 4.92 7.15
N ILE A 55 -11.32 3.98 6.32
CA ILE A 55 -11.43 4.05 4.87
C ILE A 55 -12.05 2.77 4.29
N ASP A 56 -12.50 2.86 3.03
CA ASP A 56 -12.89 1.71 2.24
C ASP A 56 -11.67 1.14 1.51
N VAL A 57 -11.48 -0.18 1.62
CA VAL A 57 -10.46 -0.95 0.90
C VAL A 57 -11.13 -1.96 0.00
N ILE A 58 -10.51 -2.29 -1.12
CA ILE A 58 -10.99 -3.32 -2.04
C ILE A 58 -10.22 -4.62 -1.81
N LYS A 59 -10.90 -5.76 -1.94
CA LYS A 59 -10.26 -7.07 -1.96
C LYS A 59 -9.26 -7.15 -3.12
N TRP A 60 -8.04 -7.60 -2.85
CA TRP A 60 -7.03 -7.75 -3.90
C TRP A 60 -6.75 -9.20 -4.26
N PHE A 61 -6.20 -9.97 -3.32
CA PHE A 61 -6.01 -11.42 -3.40
C PHE A 61 -5.72 -12.00 -2.01
N GLY A 62 -5.98 -13.30 -1.80
CA GLY A 62 -5.65 -13.97 -0.54
C GLY A 62 -6.38 -13.32 0.63
N ASP A 63 -5.66 -12.85 1.64
CA ASP A 63 -6.15 -12.02 2.76
C ASP A 63 -5.72 -10.55 2.62
N PHE A 64 -5.23 -10.14 1.45
CA PHE A 64 -4.75 -8.78 1.18
C PHE A 64 -5.83 -7.88 0.57
N TRP A 65 -5.81 -6.64 1.03
CA TRP A 65 -6.71 -5.57 0.63
C TRP A 65 -5.93 -4.32 0.24
N LEU A 66 -6.50 -3.51 -0.65
CA LEU A 66 -5.86 -2.33 -1.18
C LEU A 66 -6.69 -1.07 -0.94
N TYR A 67 -5.98 -0.01 -0.61
CA TYR A 67 -6.43 1.36 -0.85
C TYR A 67 -5.45 2.03 -1.80
N ILE A 68 -6.00 2.70 -2.81
CA ILE A 68 -5.23 3.46 -3.79
C ILE A 68 -5.89 4.82 -3.92
N HIS A 69 -5.08 5.86 -3.76
CA HIS A 69 -5.50 7.24 -3.92
C HIS A 69 -4.52 7.94 -4.88
N ILE A 70 -5.05 8.51 -5.95
CA ILE A 70 -4.29 9.27 -6.93
C ILE A 70 -4.91 10.65 -7.02
N ARG A 71 -4.11 11.71 -6.82
CA ARG A 71 -4.56 13.09 -6.98
C ARG A 71 -3.68 13.85 -7.95
N PHE A 72 -4.32 14.71 -8.74
CA PHE A 72 -3.65 15.62 -9.66
C PHE A 72 -3.95 17.06 -9.26
N GLU A 73 -2.97 17.76 -8.72
CA GLU A 73 -3.10 19.15 -8.28
C GLU A 73 -2.45 20.07 -9.31
N LYS A 74 -3.14 21.14 -9.71
CA LYS A 74 -2.62 22.08 -10.71
C LYS A 74 -2.24 23.40 -10.05
N PRO A 75 -1.01 23.54 -9.53
CA PRO A 75 -0.59 24.81 -8.93
C PRO A 75 -0.42 25.90 -10.00
N PHE A 76 0.13 25.57 -11.19
CA PHE A 76 0.39 26.55 -12.25
C PHE A 76 0.29 25.94 -13.68
N LYS A 77 1.42 25.54 -14.29
CA LYS A 77 1.51 25.08 -15.70
C LYS A 77 1.32 23.57 -15.89
N GLU A 78 1.78 22.77 -14.94
CA GLU A 78 1.74 21.30 -14.99
C GLU A 78 1.03 20.74 -13.75
N TYR A 79 0.59 19.48 -13.85
CA TYR A 79 -0.03 18.78 -12.73
C TYR A 79 1.05 18.19 -11.82
N ASN A 80 0.94 18.47 -10.54
CA ASN A 80 1.57 17.65 -9.52
C ASN A 80 0.74 16.38 -9.35
N THR A 81 1.37 15.23 -9.55
CA THR A 81 0.73 13.93 -9.40
C THR A 81 1.19 13.34 -8.08
N PHE A 82 0.24 12.88 -7.27
CA PHE A 82 0.52 12.16 -6.04
C PHE A 82 -0.17 10.82 -6.10
N ILE A 83 0.55 9.77 -5.73
CA ILE A 83 0.07 8.40 -5.74
C ILE A 83 0.32 7.81 -4.35
N THR A 84 -0.72 7.22 -3.78
CA THR A 84 -0.65 6.46 -2.53
C THR A 84 -1.20 5.07 -2.77
N ILE A 85 -0.43 4.04 -2.41
CA ILE A 85 -0.84 2.64 -2.41
C ILE A 85 -0.64 2.10 -0.99
N SER A 86 -1.73 1.80 -0.30
CA SER A 86 -1.71 1.17 1.03
C SER A 86 -2.15 -0.28 0.93
N VAL A 87 -1.40 -1.17 1.56
CA VAL A 87 -1.71 -2.60 1.65
C VAL A 87 -2.18 -2.92 3.06
N PHE A 88 -3.25 -3.71 3.13
CA PHE A 88 -3.84 -4.19 4.38
C PHE A 88 -3.98 -5.71 4.35
N GLN A 89 -4.05 -6.32 5.53
CA GLN A 89 -4.29 -7.74 5.73
C GLN A 89 -5.51 -7.96 6.62
N GLY A 90 -6.28 -9.02 6.33
CA GLY A 90 -7.33 -9.52 7.19
C GLY A 90 -8.31 -10.45 6.45
N GLU A 91 -8.98 -11.30 7.21
CA GLU A 91 -10.04 -12.20 6.77
C GLU A 91 -11.24 -11.41 6.25
N GLU A 92 -12.12 -12.00 5.43
CA GLU A 92 -13.29 -11.31 4.88
C GLU A 92 -14.19 -10.71 5.95
N ASN A 93 -14.40 -11.44 7.04
CA ASN A 93 -15.35 -11.10 8.09
C ASN A 93 -14.77 -10.17 9.17
N ASP A 94 -13.49 -9.82 9.12
CA ASP A 94 -12.90 -8.89 10.09
C ASP A 94 -13.55 -7.51 9.98
N ASP A 95 -13.91 -6.93 11.13
CA ASP A 95 -14.49 -5.58 11.21
C ASP A 95 -13.59 -4.53 10.55
N TYR A 96 -12.27 -4.67 10.70
CA TYR A 96 -11.27 -3.78 10.14
C TYR A 96 -10.05 -4.54 9.66
N LYS A 97 -9.53 -4.17 8.48
CA LYS A 97 -8.25 -4.70 7.99
C LYS A 97 -7.08 -3.92 8.59
N VAL A 98 -5.98 -4.62 8.89
CA VAL A 98 -4.77 -4.07 9.49
C VAL A 98 -3.85 -3.52 8.41
N GLN A 99 -3.40 -2.27 8.54
CA GLN A 99 -2.48 -1.68 7.56
C GLN A 99 -1.05 -2.21 7.76
N LEU A 100 -0.50 -2.80 6.71
CA LEU A 100 0.84 -3.35 6.70
C LEU A 100 1.89 -2.28 6.39
N PHE A 101 1.72 -1.65 5.23
CA PHE A 101 2.61 -0.62 4.73
C PHE A 101 1.93 0.24 3.69
N ARG A 102 2.60 1.33 3.33
CA ARG A 102 2.16 2.28 2.30
C ARG A 102 3.33 2.74 1.46
N ALA A 103 3.13 2.78 0.14
CA ALA A 103 4.02 3.42 -0.81
C ALA A 103 3.41 4.75 -1.23
N GLU A 104 4.19 5.81 -1.15
CA GLU A 104 3.82 7.12 -1.66
C GLU A 104 4.79 7.57 -2.74
N TRP A 105 4.28 8.30 -3.71
CA TRP A 105 5.09 8.98 -4.71
C TRP A 105 4.45 10.32 -5.04
N ASP A 106 5.30 11.32 -5.23
CA ASP A 106 4.91 12.62 -5.75
C ASP A 106 6.03 13.22 -6.62
N ASN A 107 5.66 14.12 -7.52
CA ASN A 107 6.59 14.88 -8.34
C ASN A 107 6.88 16.29 -7.79
N TYR A 108 6.70 16.53 -6.48
CA TYR A 108 6.99 17.84 -5.92
C TYR A 108 8.49 18.12 -6.02
N GLU A 109 8.84 19.21 -6.70
CA GLU A 109 10.21 19.48 -7.19
C GLU A 109 11.26 19.73 -6.10
N ASN A 110 10.90 19.74 -4.82
CA ASN A 110 11.75 20.22 -3.72
C ASN A 110 12.37 19.12 -2.84
N GLU A 111 12.17 17.83 -3.12
CA GLU A 111 12.71 16.74 -2.30
C GLU A 111 13.92 16.05 -2.93
N GLU A 112 14.95 16.81 -3.29
CA GLU A 112 16.17 16.31 -3.98
C GLU A 112 16.97 15.25 -3.21
N ASN A 113 16.59 14.90 -1.98
CA ASN A 113 17.36 14.01 -1.10
C ASN A 113 16.63 12.72 -0.66
N HIS A 114 15.38 12.48 -1.09
CA HIS A 114 14.60 11.33 -0.63
C HIS A 114 14.27 10.34 -1.78
N PRO A 115 14.76 9.09 -1.71
CA PRO A 115 14.44 8.07 -2.70
C PRO A 115 12.96 7.73 -2.72
N GLN A 116 12.44 7.51 -3.94
CA GLN A 116 11.03 7.24 -4.20
C GLN A 116 10.82 5.77 -4.67
N PRO A 117 9.67 5.14 -4.39
CA PRO A 117 8.59 5.63 -3.52
C PRO A 117 9.01 5.74 -2.05
N HIS A 118 8.33 6.62 -1.33
CA HIS A 118 8.40 6.69 0.13
C HIS A 118 7.64 5.52 0.74
N TRP A 119 8.37 4.63 1.42
CA TRP A 119 7.79 3.50 2.12
C TRP A 119 7.52 3.84 3.59
N HIS A 120 6.27 3.65 4.00
CA HIS A 120 5.87 3.70 5.40
C HIS A 120 5.53 2.28 5.86
N ILE A 121 6.35 1.71 6.74
CA ILE A 121 6.12 0.39 7.33
C ILE A 121 5.35 0.58 8.63
N LEU A 122 4.14 0.02 8.71
CA LEU A 122 3.18 0.31 9.78
C LEU A 122 2.93 -0.89 10.69
N SER A 123 3.39 -2.09 10.33
CA SER A 123 3.46 -3.23 11.26
C SER A 123 4.37 -2.88 12.45
N ASN A 124 3.80 -2.86 13.65
CA ASN A 124 4.52 -2.41 14.83
C ASN A 124 5.26 -3.56 15.52
N GLN A 125 6.50 -3.82 15.06
CA GLN A 125 7.38 -4.84 15.64
C GLN A 125 7.69 -4.62 17.13
N ARG A 126 7.55 -3.39 17.65
CA ARG A 126 7.74 -3.13 19.08
C ARG A 126 6.57 -3.62 19.92
N LEU A 127 5.33 -3.44 19.43
CA LEU A 127 4.15 -4.01 20.09
C LEU A 127 4.23 -5.54 20.15
N GLU A 128 4.65 -6.18 19.05
CA GLU A 128 4.87 -7.63 19.02
C GLU A 128 5.81 -8.08 20.14
N ARG A 129 6.96 -7.42 20.30
CA ARG A 129 7.92 -7.71 21.38
C ARG A 129 7.34 -7.51 22.77
N SER A 130 6.58 -6.44 23.00
CA SER A 130 5.93 -6.21 24.30
C SER A 130 4.90 -7.30 24.64
N PHE A 131 4.20 -7.85 23.65
CA PHE A 131 3.32 -8.99 23.87
C PHE A 131 4.10 -10.28 24.18
N ASP A 132 5.24 -10.53 23.53
CA ASP A 132 6.09 -11.68 23.84
C ASP A 132 6.65 -11.58 25.27
N GLU A 133 7.14 -10.40 25.66
CA GLU A 133 7.60 -10.14 27.03
C GLU A 133 6.49 -10.33 28.07
N LEU A 134 5.24 -9.97 27.76
CA LEU A 134 4.10 -10.22 28.63
C LEU A 134 3.77 -11.71 28.74
N ILE A 135 3.76 -12.45 27.62
CA ILE A 135 3.53 -13.90 27.63
C ILE A 135 4.58 -14.60 28.50
N ASP A 136 5.85 -14.26 28.31
CA ASP A 136 6.98 -14.82 29.07
C ASP A 136 6.90 -14.46 30.56
N LEU A 137 6.56 -13.20 30.90
CA LEU A 137 6.46 -12.74 32.29
C LEU A 137 5.38 -13.48 33.08
N PHE A 138 4.29 -13.84 32.41
CA PHE A 138 3.12 -14.47 33.03
C PHE A 138 3.03 -15.98 32.81
N ASP A 139 4.03 -16.61 32.16
CA ASP A 139 4.07 -18.05 31.84
C ASP A 139 2.78 -18.54 31.16
N LEU A 140 2.29 -17.75 30.19
CA LEU A 140 1.02 -17.98 29.48
C LEU A 140 1.19 -18.95 28.30
N ASP A 141 2.07 -19.94 28.42
CA ASP A 141 2.44 -20.86 27.34
C ASP A 141 1.59 -22.14 27.31
N LYS A 142 0.49 -22.19 28.08
CA LYS A 142 -0.43 -23.33 28.11
C LYS A 142 -1.43 -23.26 26.96
N GLU A 143 -1.74 -24.41 26.35
CA GLU A 143 -2.63 -24.54 25.18
C GLU A 143 -4.03 -23.92 25.37
N ASP A 144 -4.55 -23.84 26.61
CA ASP A 144 -5.84 -23.22 26.95
C ASP A 144 -5.72 -21.80 27.55
N SER A 145 -4.63 -21.07 27.29
CA SER A 145 -4.39 -19.75 27.91
C SER A 145 -4.38 -18.59 26.90
N PHE A 146 -4.58 -17.37 27.42
CA PHE A 146 -4.53 -16.13 26.64
C PHE A 146 -3.26 -15.98 25.79
N GLY A 147 -2.13 -16.54 26.22
CA GLY A 147 -0.89 -16.51 25.44
C GLY A 147 -0.95 -17.40 24.18
N ALA A 148 -1.70 -18.51 24.22
CA ALA A 148 -1.94 -19.33 23.03
C ALA A 148 -2.76 -18.58 21.97
N GLU A 149 -3.80 -17.85 22.39
CA GLU A 149 -4.59 -16.99 21.49
C GLU A 149 -3.74 -15.89 20.83
N ILE A 150 -2.89 -15.21 21.61
CA ILE A 150 -1.97 -14.20 21.05
C ILE A 150 -0.99 -14.83 20.05
N LYS A 151 -0.43 -16.01 20.37
CA LYS A 151 0.48 -16.72 19.47
C LYS A 151 -0.22 -17.13 18.17
N GLU A 152 -1.44 -17.64 18.25
CA GLU A 152 -2.25 -17.97 17.07
C GLU A 152 -2.54 -16.73 16.21
N GLU A 153 -2.95 -15.61 16.83
CA GLU A 153 -3.19 -14.35 16.11
C GLU A 153 -1.92 -13.82 15.43
N LYS A 154 -0.75 -13.93 16.09
CA LYS A 154 0.54 -13.56 15.48
C LYS A 154 0.87 -14.40 14.25
N LEU A 155 0.53 -15.69 14.26
CA LEU A 155 0.78 -16.60 13.12
C LEU A 155 -0.09 -16.27 11.90
N LYS A 156 -1.21 -15.57 12.07
CA LYS A 156 -2.05 -15.10 10.95
C LYS A 156 -1.42 -13.92 10.21
N GLY A 157 -0.58 -13.13 10.87
CA GLY A 157 0.10 -11.98 10.28
C GLY A 157 1.22 -12.37 9.32
N ILE A 158 1.33 -11.66 8.20
CA ILE A 158 2.48 -11.80 7.29
C ILE A 158 3.75 -11.24 7.93
N ASP A 159 4.87 -11.97 7.81
CA ASP A 159 6.18 -11.42 8.16
C ASP A 159 6.67 -10.43 7.10
N ILE A 160 6.41 -9.14 7.33
CA ILE A 160 6.84 -8.04 6.45
C ILE A 160 8.37 -8.02 6.27
N LYS A 161 9.16 -8.61 7.16
CA LYS A 161 10.63 -8.68 7.02
C LYS A 161 11.06 -9.52 5.81
N LYS A 162 10.20 -10.40 5.29
CA LYS A 162 10.44 -11.16 4.06
C LYS A 162 10.26 -10.34 2.78
N ILE A 163 9.65 -9.16 2.86
CA ILE A 163 9.32 -8.32 1.70
C ILE A 163 10.51 -7.44 1.32
N HIS A 164 10.92 -7.50 0.05
CA HIS A 164 11.88 -6.54 -0.50
C HIS A 164 11.15 -5.33 -1.07
N PHE A 165 11.32 -4.17 -0.46
CA PHE A 165 10.71 -2.92 -0.92
C PHE A 165 11.51 -2.32 -2.08
N SER A 166 10.87 -2.17 -3.24
CA SER A 166 11.53 -1.59 -4.42
C SER A 166 11.79 -0.11 -4.20
N MET A 167 13.02 0.33 -4.46
CA MET A 167 13.38 1.75 -4.56
C MET A 167 13.73 2.05 -6.01
N ASN A 168 13.39 3.24 -6.47
CA ASN A 168 13.74 3.65 -7.83
C ASN A 168 15.07 4.44 -7.80
N GLY A 169 16.17 3.70 -7.97
CA GLY A 169 17.50 4.25 -8.18
C GLY A 169 17.97 4.05 -9.62
N HIS A 170 18.35 5.12 -10.31
CA HIS A 170 18.84 5.06 -11.70
C HIS A 170 20.38 5.16 -11.78
N TRP A 171 21.10 4.71 -10.74
CA TRP A 171 22.56 4.86 -10.64
C TRP A 171 23.35 4.17 -11.75
N ALA A 172 22.85 3.04 -12.28
CA ALA A 172 23.52 2.27 -13.33
C ALA A 172 23.71 3.06 -14.64
N THR A 173 22.97 4.15 -14.83
CA THR A 173 23.01 5.03 -16.00
C THR A 173 23.44 6.46 -15.62
N ASN A 174 24.12 6.62 -14.48
CA ASN A 174 24.47 7.92 -13.88
C ASN A 174 23.25 8.81 -13.54
N GLY A 175 22.07 8.22 -13.38
CA GLY A 175 20.89 8.90 -12.86
C GLY A 175 20.88 9.00 -11.33
N SER A 176 19.88 9.71 -10.79
CA SER A 176 19.69 9.88 -9.35
C SER A 176 18.70 8.85 -8.78
N HIS A 177 18.62 8.78 -7.45
CA HIS A 177 17.54 8.11 -6.72
C HIS A 177 16.26 8.95 -6.64
N VAL A 178 16.34 10.21 -7.08
CA VAL A 178 15.21 11.10 -7.32
C VAL A 178 15.06 11.27 -8.83
N HIS A 179 13.91 10.92 -9.37
CA HIS A 179 13.61 11.12 -10.78
C HIS A 179 12.17 11.61 -10.92
N ARG A 180 11.96 12.61 -11.77
CA ARG A 180 10.62 13.14 -12.06
C ARG A 180 9.89 12.17 -12.97
N ILE A 181 8.63 11.90 -12.65
CA ILE A 181 7.69 11.21 -13.52
C ILE A 181 6.68 12.26 -13.98
N ASN A 182 6.83 12.76 -15.21
CA ASN A 182 6.10 13.94 -15.70
C ASN A 182 5.29 13.69 -16.99
N ASP A 183 5.26 12.45 -17.47
CA ASP A 183 4.44 12.05 -18.61
C ASP A 183 3.51 10.89 -18.27
N GLU A 184 2.40 10.81 -19.01
CA GLU A 184 1.32 9.85 -18.78
C GLU A 184 1.80 8.39 -18.85
N ALA A 185 2.68 8.07 -19.79
CA ALA A 185 3.13 6.70 -20.01
C ALA A 185 4.05 6.24 -18.88
N THR A 186 4.94 7.11 -18.41
CA THR A 186 5.82 6.81 -17.28
C THR A 186 5.03 6.66 -15.99
N ILE A 187 3.98 7.48 -15.74
CA ILE A 187 3.09 7.29 -14.57
C ILE A 187 2.43 5.90 -14.60
N VAL A 188 1.84 5.53 -15.74
CA VAL A 188 1.16 4.22 -15.89
C VAL A 188 2.14 3.07 -15.69
N ASN A 189 3.33 3.15 -16.29
CA ASN A 189 4.36 2.12 -16.19
C ASN A 189 4.90 1.99 -14.77
N TRP A 190 5.17 3.10 -14.10
CA TRP A 190 5.62 3.13 -12.72
C TRP A 190 4.59 2.50 -11.80
N PHE A 191 3.31 2.92 -11.91
CA PHE A 191 2.23 2.39 -11.09
C PHE A 191 2.05 0.88 -11.31
N LYS A 192 2.00 0.45 -12.57
CA LYS A 192 1.85 -0.97 -12.93
C LYS A 192 3.03 -1.81 -12.43
N GLY A 193 4.25 -1.28 -12.54
CA GLY A 193 5.47 -1.93 -12.08
C GLY A 193 5.48 -2.08 -10.57
N LEU A 194 5.20 -1.01 -9.84
CA LEU A 194 5.14 -1.01 -8.38
C LEU A 194 4.06 -1.97 -7.85
N LEU A 195 2.84 -1.88 -8.39
CA LEU A 195 1.73 -2.74 -7.97
C LEU A 195 2.03 -4.23 -8.22
N GLY A 196 2.62 -4.54 -9.39
CA GLY A 196 3.07 -5.89 -9.71
C GLY A 196 4.18 -6.39 -8.79
N HIS A 197 5.18 -5.53 -8.51
CA HIS A 197 6.27 -5.84 -7.57
C HIS A 197 5.72 -6.15 -6.16
N ILE A 198 4.85 -5.30 -5.63
CA ILE A 198 4.22 -5.50 -4.32
C ILE A 198 3.52 -6.86 -4.28
N LYS A 199 2.71 -7.19 -5.30
CA LYS A 199 2.00 -8.47 -5.37
C LYS A 199 2.97 -9.66 -5.32
N LEU A 200 4.02 -9.63 -6.14
CA LEU A 200 5.01 -10.71 -6.19
C LEU A 200 5.75 -10.89 -4.87
N GLN A 201 6.07 -9.79 -4.17
CA GLN A 201 6.74 -9.86 -2.88
C GLN A 201 5.82 -10.40 -1.79
N LEU A 202 4.54 -10.03 -1.78
CA LEU A 202 3.54 -10.61 -0.88
C LEU A 202 3.35 -12.10 -1.14
N GLU A 203 3.22 -12.50 -2.42
CA GLU A 203 3.14 -13.92 -2.81
C GLU A 203 4.39 -14.72 -2.45
N TYR A 204 5.56 -14.09 -2.40
CA TYR A 204 6.80 -14.72 -1.92
C TYR A 204 6.82 -14.84 -0.40
N ALA A 205 6.39 -13.81 0.32
CA ALA A 205 6.43 -13.76 1.78
C ALA A 205 5.46 -14.74 2.46
N ILE A 206 4.34 -15.08 1.81
CA ILE A 206 3.39 -16.10 2.28
C ILE A 206 3.82 -17.54 1.97
N ARG A 207 4.93 -17.75 1.26
CA ARG A 207 5.56 -19.07 1.09
C ARG A 207 6.47 -19.38 2.28
#